data_AF-A0A2P2HY10-F1
#
_entry.id   AF-A0A2P2HY10-F1
#
_cell.length_a   1.000
_cell.length_b   1.000
_cell.length_c   1.000
_cell.angle_alpha   90.00
_cell.angle_beta   90.00
_cell.angle_gamma   90.00
#
_symmetry.space_group_name_H-M   'P 1'
#
loop_
_entity.id
_entity.type
_entity.pdbx_description
1 polymer ?
#
loop_
_entity_poly.entity_id
_entity_poly.type
_entity_poly.pdbx_seq_one_letter_code
_entity_poly.pdbx_strand_id
1 'polypeptide(L)'
;MAGFFIIAQLGGAGFLSLPAAVANTGWIGVPMMVLFCVMVGLSATRLGYCYNMLEERWPEAYAKPARQPYMEIADRAFGKYGRKFTLVCVVISQFGGTAVFIILIAQMLETILQDISTCTWVLVIGAILTFCTWPGTPNDFWIGPMVAVVSTVLACIVIFVRTLQDVDTGSLVQYPNPTINSFALGYGSILFAFGGSSVFPTIQNDMKDRSQFWKSVLIGFTGILSLYLPVSIAGYYVFGVNVNSNILFAVTPGVAVTVAMSFQIVNLMGSFVIGFSTVSQAFEDLLNLPTYFCWQRCVCRSVIVWLQVLICLAIPDFSLILNLIGGSTMTICSFILPPLMYMKLASSGPKETRRKIALWMKVALIQIVTVGAIGGAVSTLSAIVQIVKTPFSDSCFVDFA
;
A
#
# COMPACT_ATOMS: atom_id res chain seq x y z
N MET A 1 -5.50 17.59 -8.63
CA MET A 1 -5.23 17.34 -7.19
C MET A 1 -5.40 15.88 -6.83
N ALA A 2 -6.57 15.25 -6.97
CA ALA A 2 -6.78 13.83 -6.61
C ALA A 2 -5.77 12.83 -7.19
N GLY A 3 -5.27 13.04 -8.42
CA GLY A 3 -4.19 12.21 -8.98
C GLY A 3 -2.89 12.23 -8.15
N PHE A 4 -2.51 13.39 -7.60
CA PHE A 4 -1.36 13.50 -6.70
C PHE A 4 -1.58 12.78 -5.38
N PHE A 5 -2.81 12.77 -4.85
CA PHE A 5 -3.13 11.98 -3.65
C PHE A 5 -2.98 10.48 -3.93
N ILE A 6 -3.34 10.01 -5.13
CA ILE A 6 -3.09 8.62 -5.54
C ILE A 6 -1.58 8.34 -5.61
N ILE A 7 -0.78 9.24 -6.19
CA ILE A 7 0.69 9.08 -6.23
C ILE A 7 1.26 9.06 -4.81
N ALA A 8 0.85 9.97 -3.94
CA ALA A 8 1.30 10.04 -2.55
C ALA A 8 0.99 8.73 -1.80
N GLN A 9 -0.24 8.25 -1.94
CA GLN A 9 -0.71 7.05 -1.25
C GLN A 9 0.03 5.78 -1.70
N LEU A 10 0.31 5.66 -3.01
CA LEU A 10 1.02 4.52 -3.57
C LEU A 10 2.54 4.64 -3.33
N GLY A 11 3.09 5.84 -3.50
CA GLY A 11 4.51 6.18 -3.45
C GLY A 11 5.17 6.19 -2.07
N GLY A 12 4.54 5.58 -1.06
CA GLY A 12 5.11 5.37 0.26
C GLY A 12 6.22 4.31 0.20
N ALA A 13 5.93 3.09 0.64
CA ALA A 13 6.92 2.02 0.77
C ALA A 13 7.12 1.15 -0.49
N GLY A 14 6.19 1.19 -1.46
CA GLY A 14 6.12 0.22 -2.55
C GLY A 14 7.42 0.11 -3.35
N PHE A 15 7.93 1.24 -3.85
CA PHE A 15 9.12 1.27 -4.71
C PHE A 15 10.41 0.80 -4.05
N LEU A 16 10.51 0.91 -2.72
CA LEU A 16 11.71 0.51 -1.99
C LEU A 16 11.99 -0.99 -2.13
N SER A 17 10.92 -1.78 -2.24
CA SER A 17 10.98 -3.24 -2.35
C SER A 17 10.96 -3.77 -3.78
N LEU A 18 10.65 -2.94 -4.78
CA LEU A 18 10.43 -3.42 -6.15
C LEU A 18 11.70 -3.97 -6.82
N PRO A 19 12.91 -3.40 -6.65
CA PRO A 19 14.13 -4.03 -7.16
C PRO A 19 14.32 -5.46 -6.63
N ALA A 20 14.11 -5.68 -5.34
CA ALA A 20 14.15 -7.01 -4.73
C ALA A 20 13.02 -7.91 -5.20
N ALA A 21 11.84 -7.36 -5.44
CA ALA A 21 10.73 -8.10 -6.04
C ALA A 21 11.07 -8.59 -7.45
N VAL A 22 11.70 -7.75 -8.27
CA VAL A 22 12.18 -8.12 -9.61
C VAL A 22 13.30 -9.16 -9.50
N ALA A 23 14.20 -9.05 -8.52
CA ALA A 23 15.21 -10.09 -8.27
C ALA A 23 14.58 -11.44 -7.92
N ASN A 24 13.53 -11.43 -7.10
CA ASN A 24 12.78 -12.62 -6.70
C ASN A 24 11.99 -13.28 -7.83
N THR A 25 11.48 -12.49 -8.78
CA THR A 25 10.73 -12.98 -9.95
C THR A 25 11.60 -13.16 -11.19
N GLY A 26 12.84 -12.67 -11.19
CA GLY A 26 13.62 -12.45 -12.40
C GLY A 26 13.05 -11.35 -13.30
N TRP A 27 13.59 -11.22 -14.51
CA TRP A 27 13.24 -10.15 -15.47
C TRP A 27 11.76 -10.11 -15.88
N ILE A 28 11.01 -11.20 -15.73
CA ILE A 28 9.55 -11.23 -15.94
C ILE A 28 8.79 -10.34 -14.92
N GLY A 29 9.43 -9.98 -13.79
CA GLY A 29 8.90 -9.01 -12.84
C GLY A 29 8.60 -7.66 -13.47
N VAL A 30 9.42 -7.21 -14.43
CA VAL A 30 9.23 -5.91 -15.11
C VAL A 30 7.92 -5.85 -15.92
N PRO A 31 7.65 -6.75 -16.88
CA PRO A 31 6.35 -6.77 -17.55
C PRO A 31 5.20 -7.07 -16.59
N MET A 32 5.43 -7.83 -15.50
CA MET A 32 4.42 -8.07 -14.47
C MET A 32 4.03 -6.79 -13.72
N MET A 33 4.98 -5.91 -13.41
CA MET A 33 4.71 -4.59 -12.82
C MET A 33 3.81 -3.74 -13.72
N VAL A 34 4.10 -3.69 -15.03
CA VAL A 34 3.25 -2.97 -16.00
C VAL A 34 1.85 -3.58 -16.05
N LEU A 35 1.76 -4.91 -16.10
CA LEU A 35 0.50 -5.63 -16.12
C LEU A 35 -0.35 -5.32 -14.88
N PHE A 36 0.23 -5.40 -13.69
CA PHE A 36 -0.49 -5.15 -12.43
C PHE A 36 -0.88 -3.70 -12.27
N CYS A 37 -0.01 -2.76 -12.68
CA CYS A 37 -0.35 -1.35 -12.75
C CYS A 37 -1.61 -1.10 -13.60
N VAL A 38 -1.69 -1.70 -14.79
CA VAL A 38 -2.86 -1.58 -15.68
C VAL A 38 -4.08 -2.27 -15.10
N MET A 39 -3.93 -3.48 -14.54
CA MET A 39 -5.02 -4.24 -13.94
C MET A 39 -5.64 -3.54 -12.72
N VAL A 40 -4.81 -3.03 -11.80
CA VAL A 40 -5.29 -2.28 -10.63
C VAL A 40 -5.83 -0.93 -11.07
N GLY A 41 -5.18 -0.23 -12.00
CA GLY A 41 -5.70 1.01 -12.56
C GLY A 41 -7.10 0.82 -13.14
N LEU A 42 -7.32 -0.26 -13.92
CA LEU A 42 -8.64 -0.59 -14.44
C LEU A 42 -9.64 -0.89 -13.31
N SER A 43 -9.25 -1.68 -12.31
CA SER A 43 -10.07 -1.99 -11.14
C SER A 43 -10.45 -0.76 -10.34
N ALA A 44 -9.52 0.16 -10.13
CA ALA A 44 -9.69 1.44 -9.48
C ALA A 44 -10.67 2.35 -10.24
N THR A 45 -10.58 2.42 -11.58
CA THR A 45 -11.58 3.15 -12.37
C THR A 45 -12.97 2.55 -12.21
N ARG A 46 -13.09 1.22 -12.21
CA ARG A 46 -14.39 0.54 -12.00
C ARG A 46 -14.94 0.80 -10.62
N LEU A 47 -14.09 0.80 -9.60
CA LEU A 47 -14.47 1.17 -8.24
C LEU A 47 -15.06 2.57 -8.18
N GLY A 48 -14.43 3.54 -8.86
CA GLY A 48 -14.96 4.90 -8.89
C GLY A 48 -16.29 5.02 -9.65
N TYR A 49 -16.47 4.23 -10.71
CA TYR A 49 -17.78 4.11 -11.36
C TYR A 49 -18.84 3.46 -10.47
N CYS A 50 -18.47 2.55 -9.56
CA CYS A 50 -19.41 2.03 -8.57
C CYS A 50 -19.95 3.15 -7.68
N TYR A 51 -19.07 4.05 -7.20
CA TYR A 51 -19.51 5.19 -6.39
C TYR A 51 -20.43 6.12 -7.18
N ASN A 52 -20.10 6.44 -8.44
CA ASN A 52 -20.99 7.25 -9.29
C ASN A 52 -22.36 6.57 -9.50
N MET A 53 -22.43 5.24 -9.61
CA MET A 53 -23.69 4.52 -9.68
C MET A 53 -24.50 4.60 -8.39
N LEU A 54 -23.84 4.70 -7.23
CA LEU A 54 -24.50 4.89 -5.94
C LEU A 54 -25.16 6.28 -5.88
N GLU A 55 -24.46 7.32 -6.32
CA GLU A 55 -24.99 8.69 -6.38
C GLU A 55 -26.18 8.82 -7.33
N GLU A 56 -26.10 8.17 -8.49
CA GLU A 56 -27.17 8.17 -9.50
C GLU A 56 -28.43 7.46 -8.98
N ARG A 57 -28.28 6.35 -8.25
CA ARG A 57 -29.41 5.52 -7.79
C ARG A 57 -30.01 5.94 -6.45
N TRP A 58 -29.21 6.56 -5.59
CA TRP A 58 -29.63 6.99 -4.24
C TRP A 58 -29.12 8.41 -3.93
N PRO A 59 -29.60 9.43 -4.67
CA PRO A 59 -29.10 10.79 -4.54
C PRO A 59 -29.26 11.36 -3.13
N GLU A 60 -30.35 11.04 -2.44
CA GLU A 60 -30.60 11.51 -1.07
C GLU A 60 -29.59 10.95 -0.05
N ALA A 61 -29.18 9.68 -0.22
CA ALA A 61 -28.27 9.01 0.70
C ALA A 61 -26.82 9.44 0.52
N TYR A 62 -26.43 9.83 -0.70
CA TYR A 62 -25.04 10.17 -1.07
C TYR A 62 -24.85 11.64 -1.46
N ALA A 63 -25.83 12.51 -1.16
CA ALA A 63 -25.70 13.95 -1.31
C ALA A 63 -24.55 14.54 -0.47
N LYS A 64 -24.25 13.92 0.68
CA LYS A 64 -23.13 14.29 1.54
C LYS A 64 -21.99 13.27 1.45
N PRO A 65 -20.73 13.68 1.69
CA PRO A 65 -19.62 12.75 1.72
C PRO A 65 -19.84 11.61 2.72
N ALA A 66 -19.85 10.37 2.23
CA ALA A 66 -19.85 9.17 3.08
C ALA A 66 -18.50 9.02 3.81
N ARG A 67 -18.54 8.66 5.10
CA ARG A 67 -17.31 8.43 5.90
C ARG A 67 -16.52 7.18 5.46
N GLN A 68 -17.22 6.13 5.01
CA GLN A 68 -16.62 4.86 4.58
C GLN A 68 -17.09 4.46 3.17
N PRO A 69 -16.72 5.23 2.13
CA PRO A 69 -17.31 5.09 0.80
C PRO A 69 -17.03 3.72 0.15
N TYR A 70 -15.88 3.12 0.40
CA TYR A 70 -15.58 1.76 -0.06
C TYR A 70 -16.57 0.72 0.54
N MET A 71 -16.90 0.85 1.83
CA MET A 71 -17.83 -0.05 2.52
C MET A 71 -19.27 0.19 2.10
N GLU A 72 -19.65 1.42 1.76
CA GLU A 72 -20.96 1.72 1.16
C GLU A 72 -21.14 1.02 -0.19
N ILE A 73 -20.12 1.06 -1.05
CA ILE A 73 -20.13 0.33 -2.33
C ILE A 73 -20.33 -1.16 -2.07
N ALA A 74 -19.60 -1.72 -1.11
CA ALA A 74 -19.69 -3.13 -0.73
C ALA A 74 -21.07 -3.50 -0.19
N ASP A 75 -21.67 -2.65 0.64
CA ASP A 75 -23.00 -2.86 1.21
C ASP A 75 -24.07 -2.87 0.12
N ARG A 76 -24.00 -1.93 -0.84
CA ARG A 76 -24.95 -1.88 -1.96
C ARG A 76 -24.75 -3.01 -2.97
N ALA A 77 -23.54 -3.53 -3.12
CA ALA A 77 -23.25 -4.64 -4.03
C ALA A 77 -23.61 -6.02 -3.43
N PHE A 78 -23.22 -6.26 -2.17
CA PHE A 78 -23.23 -7.58 -1.53
C PHE A 78 -24.00 -7.63 -0.20
N GLY A 79 -24.62 -6.53 0.21
CA GLY A 79 -25.32 -6.42 1.48
C GLY A 79 -24.39 -6.33 2.70
N LYS A 80 -25.01 -6.44 3.89
CA LYS A 80 -24.33 -6.26 5.19
C LYS A 80 -23.14 -7.18 5.41
N TYR A 81 -23.19 -8.42 4.90
CA TYR A 81 -22.09 -9.37 5.02
C TYR A 81 -20.90 -8.94 4.16
N GLY A 82 -21.15 -8.49 2.93
CA GLY A 82 -20.10 -7.95 2.06
C GLY A 82 -19.48 -6.67 2.61
N ARG A 83 -20.29 -5.80 3.24
CA ARG A 83 -19.79 -4.62 3.97
C ARG A 83 -18.80 -5.02 5.07
N LYS A 84 -19.19 -5.95 5.95
CA LYS A 84 -18.35 -6.41 7.07
C LYS A 84 -17.06 -7.08 6.59
N PHE A 85 -17.16 -7.99 5.61
CA PHE A 85 -16.00 -8.65 5.03
C PHE A 85 -15.00 -7.63 4.44
N THR A 86 -15.52 -6.69 3.67
CA THR A 86 -14.72 -5.61 3.07
C THR A 86 -14.05 -4.74 4.13
N LEU A 87 -14.77 -4.38 5.20
CA LEU A 87 -14.22 -3.63 6.33
C LEU A 87 -13.04 -4.36 6.97
N VAL A 88 -13.18 -5.66 7.24
CA VAL A 88 -12.09 -6.48 7.80
C VAL A 88 -10.87 -6.49 6.87
N CYS A 89 -11.05 -6.72 5.57
CA CYS A 89 -9.94 -6.71 4.62
C CYS A 89 -9.22 -5.37 4.54
N VAL A 90 -9.97 -4.24 4.52
CA VAL A 90 -9.37 -2.91 4.49
C VAL A 90 -8.61 -2.61 5.79
N VAL A 91 -9.18 -2.96 6.94
CA VAL A 91 -8.53 -2.75 8.24
C VAL A 91 -7.23 -3.54 8.34
N ILE A 92 -7.22 -4.83 7.97
CA ILE A 92 -6.00 -5.65 7.96
C ILE A 92 -4.97 -5.06 6.99
N SER A 93 -5.39 -4.64 5.79
CA SER A 93 -4.49 -4.05 4.79
C SER A 93 -3.82 -2.77 5.28
N GLN A 94 -4.60 -1.87 5.89
CA GLN A 94 -4.08 -0.61 6.41
C GLN A 94 -3.24 -0.81 7.66
N PHE A 95 -3.64 -1.74 8.53
CA PHE A 95 -2.87 -2.10 9.72
C PHE A 95 -1.49 -2.67 9.35
N GLY A 96 -1.44 -3.59 8.39
CA GLY A 96 -0.18 -4.16 7.92
C GLY A 96 0.68 -3.17 7.13
N GLY A 97 0.07 -2.36 6.25
CA GLY A 97 0.80 -1.33 5.50
C GLY A 97 1.43 -0.26 6.41
N THR A 98 0.72 0.13 7.47
CA THR A 98 1.26 1.08 8.47
C THR A 98 2.33 0.47 9.36
N ALA A 99 2.25 -0.83 9.68
CA ALA A 99 3.34 -1.55 10.36
C ALA A 99 4.64 -1.59 9.51
N VAL A 100 4.53 -1.80 8.19
CA VAL A 100 5.67 -1.72 7.27
C VAL A 100 6.34 -0.34 7.33
N PHE A 101 5.57 0.74 7.47
CA PHE A 101 6.12 2.09 7.58
C PHE A 101 6.94 2.28 8.86
N ILE A 102 6.50 1.71 10.00
CA ILE A 102 7.24 1.78 11.27
C ILE A 102 8.64 1.16 11.09
N ILE A 103 8.71 -0.05 10.53
CA ILE A 103 9.97 -0.77 10.32
C ILE A 103 10.89 0.01 9.38
N LEU A 104 10.37 0.50 8.25
CA LEU A 104 11.17 1.26 7.29
C LEU A 104 11.73 2.55 7.87
N ILE A 105 10.92 3.29 8.64
CA ILE A 105 11.39 4.50 9.33
C ILE A 105 12.50 4.14 10.33
N ALA A 106 12.32 3.08 11.11
CA ALA A 106 13.30 2.63 12.09
C ALA A 106 14.64 2.24 11.44
N GLN A 107 14.62 1.46 10.36
CA GLN A 107 15.83 1.06 9.62
C GLN A 107 16.54 2.27 8.99
N MET A 108 15.80 3.22 8.44
CA MET A 108 16.39 4.45 7.88
C MET A 108 17.02 5.32 8.97
N LEU A 109 16.39 5.45 10.14
CA LEU A 109 16.94 6.21 11.27
C LEU A 109 18.18 5.55 11.86
N GLU A 110 18.21 4.23 12.01
CA GLU A 110 19.41 3.51 12.41
C GLU A 110 20.56 3.80 11.43
N THR A 111 20.28 3.79 10.12
CA THR A 111 21.32 4.05 9.11
C THR A 111 21.85 5.48 9.15
N ILE A 112 20.98 6.47 9.43
CA ILE A 112 21.36 7.90 9.48
C ILE A 112 22.09 8.24 10.78
N LEU A 113 21.58 7.78 11.92
CA LEU A 113 22.03 8.21 13.25
C LEU A 113 23.08 7.27 13.84
N GLN A 114 23.07 5.98 13.48
CA GLN A 114 24.04 4.96 13.91
C GLN A 114 24.17 4.81 15.44
N ASP A 115 23.20 5.32 16.21
CA ASP A 115 23.27 5.38 17.66
C ASP A 115 22.65 4.17 18.37
N ILE A 116 21.52 3.66 17.84
CA ILE A 116 20.71 2.60 18.45
C ILE A 116 20.13 1.65 17.39
N SER A 117 19.81 0.42 17.80
CA SER A 117 19.30 -0.64 16.90
C SER A 117 17.91 -0.33 16.31
N THR A 118 17.60 -0.92 15.15
CA THR A 118 16.25 -0.89 14.53
C THR A 118 15.16 -1.23 15.55
N CYS A 119 15.38 -2.24 16.39
CA CYS A 119 14.42 -2.68 17.40
C CYS A 119 14.09 -1.59 18.43
N THR A 120 15.09 -0.81 18.86
CA THR A 120 14.89 0.33 19.75
C THR A 120 14.20 1.48 19.01
N TRP A 121 14.57 1.73 17.76
CA TRP A 121 13.90 2.73 16.92
C TRP A 121 12.42 2.42 16.69
N VAL A 122 12.04 1.14 16.55
CA VAL A 122 10.63 0.72 16.44
C VAL A 122 9.81 1.19 17.67
N LEU A 123 10.38 1.10 18.88
CA LEU A 123 9.75 1.61 20.10
C LEU A 123 9.64 3.14 20.11
N VAL A 124 10.72 3.84 19.77
CA VAL A 124 10.77 5.30 19.73
C VAL A 124 9.77 5.85 18.72
N ILE A 125 9.74 5.28 17.52
CA ILE A 125 8.82 5.69 16.45
C ILE A 125 7.39 5.30 16.78
N GLY A 126 7.16 4.15 17.40
CA GLY A 126 5.86 3.79 17.96
C GLY A 126 5.32 4.83 18.93
N ALA A 127 6.17 5.33 19.84
CA ALA A 127 5.80 6.39 20.77
C ALA A 127 5.50 7.71 20.03
N ILE A 128 6.38 8.16 19.14
CA ILE A 128 6.19 9.40 18.35
C ILE A 128 4.88 9.34 17.55
N LEU A 129 4.66 8.26 16.80
CA LEU A 129 3.47 8.07 15.98
C LEU A 129 2.19 7.95 16.82
N THR A 130 2.28 7.40 18.03
CA THR A 130 1.16 7.40 18.98
C THR A 130 0.70 8.83 19.27
N PHE A 131 1.63 9.74 19.60
CA PHE A 131 1.29 11.15 19.84
C PHE A 131 0.79 11.84 18.56
N CYS A 132 1.39 11.56 17.40
CA CYS A 132 0.96 12.13 16.12
C CYS A 132 -0.44 11.71 15.69
N THR A 133 -0.91 10.53 16.12
CA THR A 133 -2.25 10.02 15.77
C THR A 133 -3.36 10.48 16.71
N TRP A 134 -3.05 11.10 17.85
CA TRP A 134 -4.07 11.64 18.75
C TRP A 134 -4.91 12.76 18.13
N PRO A 135 -4.32 13.80 17.52
CA PRO A 135 -5.12 14.76 16.76
C PRO A 135 -5.82 14.04 15.61
N GLY A 136 -7.11 14.32 15.42
CA GLY A 136 -7.81 13.88 14.21
C GLY A 136 -7.11 14.44 12.97
N THR A 137 -7.15 13.70 11.87
CA THR A 137 -6.62 14.19 10.59
C THR A 137 -7.36 15.48 10.22
N PRO A 138 -6.68 16.60 9.94
CA PRO A 138 -7.33 17.85 9.56
C PRO A 138 -8.16 17.65 8.29
N ASN A 139 -9.37 18.24 8.24
CA ASN A 139 -10.23 18.18 7.05
C ASN A 139 -9.57 18.81 5.81
N ASP A 140 -8.60 19.71 5.99
CA ASP A 140 -7.89 20.43 4.91
C ASP A 140 -6.42 20.01 4.75
N PHE A 141 -6.11 18.71 4.87
CA PHE A 141 -4.74 18.20 4.75
C PHE A 141 -4.27 18.01 3.30
N TRP A 142 -4.32 19.05 2.48
CA TRP A 142 -3.86 18.98 1.08
C TRP A 142 -2.35 19.12 0.91
N ILE A 143 -1.67 19.79 1.84
CA ILE A 143 -0.23 20.03 1.80
C ILE A 143 0.56 18.72 2.01
N GLY A 144 0.12 17.87 2.92
CA GLY A 144 0.84 16.62 3.25
C GLY A 144 1.03 15.70 2.04
N PRO A 145 -0.02 15.36 1.29
CA PRO A 145 0.10 14.56 0.07
C PRO A 145 0.98 15.21 -1.01
N MET A 146 1.03 16.54 -1.10
CA MET A 146 1.94 17.22 -2.03
C MET A 146 3.40 17.07 -1.60
N VAL A 147 3.69 17.25 -0.32
CA VAL A 147 5.03 17.02 0.26
C VAL A 147 5.44 15.56 0.08
N ALA A 148 4.51 14.61 0.29
CA ALA A 148 4.72 13.19 0.04
C ALA A 148 5.13 12.91 -1.41
N VAL A 149 4.37 13.42 -2.41
CA VAL A 149 4.73 13.23 -3.83
C VAL A 149 6.11 13.80 -4.14
N VAL A 150 6.40 15.03 -3.72
CA VAL A 150 7.70 15.66 -3.99
C VAL A 150 8.83 14.86 -3.35
N SER A 151 8.63 14.41 -2.10
CA SER A 151 9.60 13.59 -1.36
C SER A 151 9.85 12.26 -2.09
N THR A 152 8.80 11.55 -2.52
CA THR A 152 8.93 10.31 -3.29
C THR A 152 9.65 10.54 -4.62
N VAL A 153 9.26 11.57 -5.37
CA VAL A 153 9.88 11.87 -6.68
C VAL A 153 11.38 12.14 -6.51
N LEU A 154 11.75 12.99 -5.54
CA LEU A 154 13.15 13.29 -5.25
C LEU A 154 13.91 12.03 -4.80
N ALA A 155 13.32 11.22 -3.92
CA ALA A 155 13.92 9.96 -3.48
C ALA A 155 14.15 9.00 -4.65
N CYS A 156 13.15 8.82 -5.53
CA CYS A 156 13.29 7.98 -6.73
C CYS A 156 14.39 8.49 -7.67
N ILE A 157 14.48 9.80 -7.90
CA ILE A 157 15.53 10.39 -8.74
C ILE A 157 16.92 10.16 -8.13
N VAL A 158 17.07 10.44 -6.84
CA VAL A 158 18.35 10.25 -6.14
C VAL A 158 18.77 8.78 -6.19
N ILE A 159 17.88 7.86 -5.83
CA ILE A 159 18.17 6.42 -5.85
C ILE A 159 18.52 5.97 -7.27
N PHE A 160 17.76 6.37 -8.27
CA PHE A 160 18.04 6.01 -9.66
C PHE A 160 19.43 6.45 -10.11
N VAL A 161 19.79 7.71 -9.84
CA VAL A 161 21.12 8.25 -10.19
C VAL A 161 22.24 7.53 -9.43
N ARG A 162 22.05 7.26 -8.13
CA ARG A 162 23.06 6.57 -7.30
C ARG A 162 23.23 5.12 -7.73
N THR A 163 22.15 4.41 -8.02
CA THR A 163 22.20 3.06 -8.58
C THR A 163 23.01 3.02 -9.88
N LEU A 164 22.82 3.98 -10.79
CA LEU A 164 23.61 4.04 -12.03
C LEU A 164 25.09 4.34 -11.81
N GLN A 165 25.45 5.03 -10.72
CA GLN A 165 26.85 5.25 -10.35
C GLN A 165 27.53 3.98 -9.81
N ASP A 166 26.74 3.05 -9.27
CA ASP A 166 27.22 1.78 -8.71
C ASP A 166 27.40 0.67 -9.77
N VAL A 167 27.24 0.98 -11.07
CA VAL A 167 27.40 0.01 -12.18
C VAL A 167 28.81 -0.60 -12.24
N ASP A 168 29.84 0.17 -11.90
CA ASP A 168 31.24 -0.19 -12.11
C ASP A 168 31.94 -0.85 -10.88
N THR A 169 31.18 -1.31 -9.87
CA THR A 169 31.77 -1.89 -8.64
C THR A 169 32.44 -3.27 -8.83
N GLY A 170 32.60 -3.76 -10.06
CA GLY A 170 33.49 -4.89 -10.40
C GLY A 170 33.04 -6.27 -9.91
N SER A 171 31.86 -6.39 -9.28
CA SER A 171 31.29 -7.67 -8.84
C SER A 171 30.58 -8.39 -9.99
N LEU A 172 30.82 -9.69 -10.17
CA LEU A 172 30.05 -10.54 -11.08
C LEU A 172 28.59 -10.62 -10.60
N VAL A 173 27.71 -9.86 -11.24
CA VAL A 173 26.28 -9.84 -10.94
C VAL A 173 25.61 -11.09 -11.53
N GLN A 174 24.80 -11.77 -10.72
CA GLN A 174 24.08 -12.98 -11.14
C GLN A 174 22.57 -12.73 -11.29
N TYR A 175 21.99 -13.38 -12.31
CA TYR A 175 20.57 -13.35 -12.64
C TYR A 175 20.00 -14.78 -12.68
N PRO A 176 19.88 -15.45 -11.52
CA PRO A 176 19.38 -16.82 -11.47
C PRO A 176 17.90 -16.90 -11.88
N ASN A 177 17.47 -18.07 -12.34
CA ASN A 177 16.06 -18.32 -12.57
C ASN A 177 15.30 -18.36 -11.22
N PRO A 178 14.11 -17.75 -11.14
CA PRO A 178 13.34 -17.71 -9.91
C PRO A 178 12.83 -19.10 -9.52
N THR A 179 12.82 -19.38 -8.22
CA THR A 179 12.10 -20.53 -7.66
C THR A 179 10.62 -20.21 -7.51
N ILE A 180 9.76 -21.22 -7.33
CA ILE A 180 8.33 -20.99 -7.07
C ILE A 180 8.12 -20.09 -5.84
N ASN A 181 8.90 -20.32 -4.78
CA ASN A 181 8.79 -19.54 -3.55
C ASN A 181 9.26 -18.11 -3.73
N SER A 182 10.44 -17.88 -4.34
CA SER A 182 10.93 -16.52 -4.59
C SER A 182 9.99 -15.76 -5.51
N PHE A 183 9.50 -16.42 -6.57
CA PHE A 183 8.52 -15.83 -7.48
C PHE A 183 7.24 -15.41 -6.73
N ALA A 184 6.70 -16.28 -5.86
CA ALA A 184 5.50 -15.99 -5.09
C ALA A 184 5.66 -14.80 -4.12
N LEU A 185 6.83 -14.64 -3.51
CA LEU A 185 7.13 -13.48 -2.68
C LEU A 185 7.20 -12.19 -3.49
N GLY A 186 8.00 -12.18 -4.56
CA GLY A 186 8.15 -11.00 -5.42
C GLY A 186 6.82 -10.61 -6.09
N TYR A 187 5.99 -11.60 -6.42
CA TYR A 187 4.61 -11.38 -6.84
C TYR A 187 3.80 -10.61 -5.77
N GLY A 188 3.88 -11.03 -4.51
CA GLY A 188 3.26 -10.34 -3.37
C GLY A 188 3.78 -8.92 -3.17
N SER A 189 5.08 -8.71 -3.34
CA SER A 189 5.68 -7.38 -3.24
C SER A 189 5.16 -6.43 -4.30
N ILE A 190 5.05 -6.89 -5.55
CA ILE A 190 4.53 -6.09 -6.66
C ILE A 190 3.03 -5.80 -6.46
N LEU A 191 2.25 -6.79 -6.00
CA LEU A 191 0.83 -6.57 -5.63
C LEU A 191 0.68 -5.50 -4.56
N PHE A 192 1.54 -5.53 -3.53
CA PHE A 192 1.53 -4.50 -2.49
C PHE A 192 1.87 -3.12 -3.05
N ALA A 193 2.90 -3.03 -3.90
CA ALA A 193 3.38 -1.75 -4.44
C ALA A 193 2.32 -1.01 -5.28
N PHE A 194 1.45 -1.75 -5.98
CA PHE A 194 0.31 -1.19 -6.72
C PHE A 194 -1.02 -1.28 -5.94
N GLY A 195 -1.01 -1.81 -4.72
CA GLY A 195 -2.16 -1.90 -3.83
C GLY A 195 -2.50 -0.55 -3.19
N GLY A 196 -3.69 -0.43 -2.59
CA GLY A 196 -4.16 0.84 -1.98
C GLY A 196 -5.48 1.37 -2.54
N SER A 197 -6.14 0.57 -3.39
CA SER A 197 -7.45 0.93 -3.98
C SER A 197 -8.56 1.14 -2.94
N SER A 198 -8.35 0.72 -1.69
CA SER A 198 -9.31 0.92 -0.60
C SER A 198 -9.52 2.40 -0.23
N VAL A 199 -8.51 3.25 -0.45
CA VAL A 199 -8.55 4.70 -0.11
C VAL A 199 -9.16 5.53 -1.24
N PHE A 200 -9.20 4.97 -2.46
CA PHE A 200 -9.62 5.68 -3.67
C PHE A 200 -11.05 6.24 -3.62
N PRO A 201 -12.06 5.52 -3.10
CA PRO A 201 -13.40 6.09 -2.96
C PRO A 201 -13.43 7.28 -1.99
N THR A 202 -12.56 7.32 -0.98
CA THR A 202 -12.44 8.46 -0.08
C THR A 202 -11.88 9.66 -0.82
N ILE A 203 -10.78 9.48 -1.57
CA ILE A 203 -10.21 10.54 -2.44
C ILE A 203 -11.25 11.04 -3.45
N GLN A 204 -12.04 10.13 -4.04
CA GLN A 204 -13.11 10.49 -4.96
C GLN A 204 -14.18 11.32 -4.26
N ASN A 205 -14.59 10.95 -3.06
CA ASN A 205 -15.66 11.62 -2.32
C ASN A 205 -15.34 13.09 -2.01
N ASP A 206 -14.06 13.40 -1.85
CA ASP A 206 -13.51 14.74 -1.62
C ASP A 206 -13.31 15.54 -2.92
N MET A 207 -13.53 14.94 -4.10
CA MET A 207 -13.48 15.67 -5.36
C MET A 207 -14.71 16.55 -5.56
N LYS A 208 -14.50 17.78 -6.05
CA LYS A 208 -15.57 18.68 -6.50
C LYS A 208 -16.45 18.04 -7.58
N ASP A 209 -15.83 17.32 -8.52
CA ASP A 209 -16.54 16.54 -9.54
C ASP A 209 -16.06 15.09 -9.50
N ARG A 210 -16.85 14.25 -8.85
CA ARG A 210 -16.57 12.83 -8.59
C ARG A 210 -16.62 11.97 -9.86
N SER A 211 -17.30 12.44 -10.91
CA SER A 211 -17.40 11.74 -12.20
C SER A 211 -16.06 11.66 -12.93
N GLN A 212 -15.15 12.60 -12.65
CA GLN A 212 -13.84 12.70 -13.27
C GLN A 212 -12.75 11.89 -12.56
N PHE A 213 -13.10 11.08 -11.55
CA PHE A 213 -12.14 10.28 -10.79
C PHE A 213 -11.25 9.38 -11.67
N TRP A 214 -11.77 8.85 -12.78
CA TRP A 214 -11.00 8.03 -13.70
C TRP A 214 -9.77 8.75 -14.28
N LYS A 215 -9.84 10.07 -14.50
CA LYS A 215 -8.70 10.88 -14.96
C LYS A 215 -7.62 10.93 -13.88
N SER A 216 -8.03 11.05 -12.62
CA SER A 216 -7.13 11.03 -11.46
C SER A 216 -6.41 9.69 -11.35
N VAL A 217 -7.13 8.58 -11.55
CA VAL A 217 -6.53 7.24 -11.60
C VAL A 217 -5.52 7.13 -12.73
N LEU A 218 -5.86 7.58 -13.95
CA LEU A 218 -4.93 7.54 -15.08
C LEU A 218 -3.63 8.32 -14.79
N ILE A 219 -3.75 9.55 -14.29
CA ILE A 219 -2.60 10.38 -13.91
C ILE A 219 -1.79 9.71 -12.80
N GLY A 220 -2.47 9.20 -11.77
CA GLY A 220 -1.81 8.60 -10.61
C GLY A 220 -1.03 7.32 -10.93
N PHE A 221 -1.65 6.39 -11.69
CA PHE A 221 -1.02 5.14 -12.08
C PHE A 221 0.07 5.34 -13.14
N THR A 222 -0.10 6.29 -14.07
CA THR A 222 0.97 6.64 -15.02
C THR A 222 2.16 7.24 -14.27
N GLY A 223 1.88 8.17 -13.34
CA GLY A 223 2.90 8.81 -12.51
C GLY A 223 3.68 7.80 -11.69
N ILE A 224 3.00 6.92 -10.95
CA ILE A 224 3.67 5.95 -10.09
C ILE A 224 4.46 4.92 -10.90
N LEU A 225 3.94 4.46 -12.04
CA LEU A 225 4.65 3.52 -12.92
C LEU A 225 5.94 4.15 -13.48
N SER A 226 5.89 5.43 -13.84
CA SER A 226 7.05 6.18 -14.33
C SER A 226 8.15 6.35 -13.28
N LEU A 227 7.80 6.34 -12.00
CA LEU A 227 8.76 6.36 -10.89
C LEU A 227 9.28 4.96 -10.56
N TYR A 228 8.41 3.96 -10.61
CA TYR A 228 8.70 2.60 -10.17
C TYR A 228 9.58 1.84 -11.17
N LEU A 229 9.28 1.93 -12.47
CA LEU A 229 9.99 1.16 -13.49
C LEU A 229 11.48 1.48 -13.55
N PRO A 230 11.93 2.76 -13.62
CA PRO A 230 13.36 3.05 -13.71
C PRO A 230 14.15 2.56 -12.50
N VAL A 231 13.62 2.77 -11.29
CA VAL A 231 14.27 2.33 -10.04
C VAL A 231 14.35 0.81 -9.98
N SER A 232 13.30 0.10 -10.38
CA SER A 232 13.25 -1.36 -10.33
C SER A 232 14.18 -2.01 -11.36
N ILE A 233 14.18 -1.48 -12.59
CA ILE A 233 15.05 -1.97 -13.67
C ILE A 233 16.51 -1.69 -13.32
N ALA A 234 16.85 -0.45 -12.95
CA ALA A 234 18.22 -0.11 -12.59
C ALA A 234 18.70 -0.88 -11.36
N GLY A 235 17.88 -0.98 -10.32
CA GLY A 235 18.24 -1.71 -9.10
C GLY A 235 18.53 -3.19 -9.36
N TYR A 236 17.69 -3.86 -10.14
CA TYR A 236 17.95 -5.26 -10.49
C TYR A 236 19.12 -5.42 -11.47
N TYR A 237 19.27 -4.51 -12.43
CA TYR A 237 20.39 -4.54 -13.38
C TYR A 237 21.76 -4.35 -12.70
N VAL A 238 21.83 -3.51 -11.67
CA VAL A 238 23.11 -3.20 -11.01
C VAL A 238 23.41 -4.22 -9.91
N PHE A 239 22.43 -4.58 -9.09
CA PHE A 239 22.67 -5.42 -7.91
C PHE A 239 22.32 -6.91 -8.13
N GLY A 240 21.52 -7.24 -9.15
CA GLY A 240 21.08 -8.61 -9.42
C GLY A 240 20.40 -9.26 -8.21
N VAL A 241 20.77 -10.51 -7.94
CA VAL A 241 20.28 -11.28 -6.77
C VAL A 241 20.74 -10.70 -5.42
N ASN A 242 21.77 -9.86 -5.40
CA ASN A 242 22.33 -9.29 -4.16
C ASN A 242 21.61 -8.01 -3.71
N VAL A 243 20.58 -7.58 -4.45
CA VAL A 243 19.81 -6.39 -4.08
C VAL A 243 19.19 -6.59 -2.70
N ASN A 244 19.39 -5.60 -1.81
CA ASN A 244 18.74 -5.61 -0.51
C ASN A 244 17.21 -5.49 -0.68
N SER A 245 16.45 -6.11 0.22
CA SER A 245 14.99 -5.97 0.31
C SER A 245 14.52 -4.51 0.24
N ASN A 246 15.30 -3.57 0.76
CA ASN A 246 15.13 -2.13 0.57
C ASN A 246 16.31 -1.56 -0.24
N ILE A 247 15.99 -1.02 -1.43
CA ILE A 247 16.97 -0.42 -2.35
C ILE A 247 17.82 0.70 -1.73
N LEU A 248 17.30 1.42 -0.72
CA LEU A 248 18.05 2.46 -0.02
C LEU A 248 19.29 1.93 0.70
N PHE A 249 19.30 0.65 1.06
CA PHE A 249 20.45 -0.02 1.70
C PHE A 249 21.31 -0.80 0.71
N ALA A 250 20.92 -0.88 -0.56
CA ALA A 250 21.72 -1.51 -1.61
C ALA A 250 22.67 -0.50 -2.29
N VAL A 251 22.26 0.76 -2.40
CA VAL A 251 23.07 1.83 -3.01
C VAL A 251 24.21 2.31 -2.11
N THR A 252 25.32 2.76 -2.71
CA THR A 252 26.47 3.27 -1.97
C THR A 252 26.08 4.45 -1.06
N PRO A 253 26.38 4.39 0.25
CA PRO A 253 26.07 5.45 1.21
C PRO A 253 26.63 6.81 0.79
N GLY A 254 25.94 7.87 1.19
CA GLY A 254 26.37 9.23 0.94
C GLY A 254 25.32 10.27 1.32
N VAL A 255 25.69 11.55 1.23
CA VAL A 255 24.82 12.67 1.62
C VAL A 255 23.52 12.67 0.82
N ALA A 256 23.57 12.38 -0.48
CA ALA A 256 22.37 12.32 -1.32
C ALA A 256 21.39 11.24 -0.85
N VAL A 257 21.90 10.03 -0.54
CA VAL A 257 21.08 8.91 -0.03
C VAL A 257 20.50 9.24 1.34
N THR A 258 21.29 9.89 2.21
CA THR A 258 20.86 10.36 3.55
C THR A 258 19.71 11.36 3.43
N VAL A 259 19.80 12.30 2.48
CA VAL A 259 18.73 13.26 2.18
C VAL A 259 17.48 12.54 1.63
N ALA A 260 17.64 11.57 0.75
CA ALA A 260 16.52 10.76 0.23
C ALA A 260 15.82 9.95 1.34
N MET A 261 16.58 9.32 2.23
CA MET A 261 16.05 8.64 3.42
C MET A 261 15.29 9.62 4.32
N SER A 262 15.82 10.82 4.54
CA SER A 262 15.18 11.85 5.36
C SER A 262 13.82 12.29 4.77
N PHE A 263 13.77 12.54 3.47
CA PHE A 263 12.49 12.83 2.78
C PHE A 263 11.52 11.66 2.85
N GLN A 264 12.02 10.43 2.72
CA GLN A 264 11.19 9.24 2.80
C GLN A 264 10.64 9.02 4.22
N ILE A 265 11.40 9.32 5.27
CA ILE A 265 10.91 9.27 6.66
C ILE A 265 9.71 10.21 6.83
N VAL A 266 9.82 11.47 6.37
CA VAL A 266 8.72 12.45 6.45
C VAL A 266 7.49 11.96 5.66
N ASN A 267 7.71 11.43 4.46
CA ASN A 267 6.64 10.86 3.63
C ASN A 267 5.93 9.68 4.32
N LEU A 268 6.69 8.74 4.89
CA LEU A 268 6.14 7.57 5.57
C LEU A 268 5.40 7.94 6.86
N MET A 269 5.87 8.94 7.63
CA MET A 269 5.14 9.45 8.81
C MET A 269 3.79 10.04 8.42
N GLY A 270 3.75 10.86 7.35
CA GLY A 270 2.49 11.42 6.85
C GLY A 270 1.54 10.32 6.33
N SER A 271 2.08 9.38 5.57
CA SER A 271 1.33 8.22 5.05
C SER A 271 0.81 7.32 6.18
N PHE A 272 1.56 7.17 7.27
CA PHE A 272 1.15 6.45 8.46
C PHE A 272 -0.10 7.07 9.09
N VAL A 273 -0.09 8.37 9.35
CA VAL A 273 -1.23 9.06 9.99
C VAL A 273 -2.51 8.90 9.15
N ILE A 274 -2.40 9.03 7.83
CA ILE A 274 -3.54 8.87 6.91
C ILE A 274 -4.04 7.42 6.91
N GLY A 275 -3.15 6.43 6.71
CA GLY A 275 -3.54 5.01 6.68
C GLY A 275 -4.13 4.55 8.01
N PHE A 276 -3.50 4.94 9.12
CA PHE A 276 -3.92 4.63 10.48
C PHE A 276 -5.29 5.22 10.83
N SER A 277 -5.64 6.39 10.27
CA SER A 277 -6.95 7.00 10.48
C SER A 277 -8.10 6.09 10.04
N THR A 278 -7.92 5.26 9.01
CA THR A 278 -8.94 4.30 8.55
C THR A 278 -9.12 3.17 9.56
N VAL A 279 -8.01 2.66 10.09
CA VAL A 279 -8.01 1.59 11.11
C VAL A 279 -8.67 2.09 12.39
N SER A 280 -8.19 3.22 12.92
CA SER A 280 -8.73 3.81 14.15
C SER A 280 -10.20 4.15 14.04
N GLN A 281 -10.66 4.72 12.92
CA GLN A 281 -12.09 5.00 12.72
C GLN A 281 -12.94 3.73 12.72
N ALA A 282 -12.46 2.61 12.16
CA ALA A 282 -13.19 1.35 12.19
C ALA A 282 -13.37 0.80 13.62
N PHE A 283 -12.32 0.89 14.45
CA PHE A 283 -12.39 0.50 15.86
C PHE A 283 -13.20 1.48 16.71
N GLU A 284 -13.07 2.78 16.47
CA GLU A 284 -13.88 3.83 17.11
C GLU A 284 -15.38 3.60 16.86
N ASP A 285 -15.76 3.26 15.61
CA ASP A 285 -17.14 2.96 15.25
C ASP A 285 -17.63 1.65 15.89
N LEU A 286 -16.77 0.63 15.97
CA LEU A 286 -17.10 -0.64 16.63
C LEU A 286 -17.35 -0.47 18.14
N LEU A 287 -16.58 0.41 18.78
CA LEU A 287 -16.66 0.71 20.20
C LEU A 287 -17.66 1.85 20.52
N ASN A 288 -18.35 2.40 19.52
CA ASN A 288 -19.25 3.56 19.64
C ASN A 288 -18.61 4.75 20.35
N LEU A 289 -17.33 5.03 20.05
CA LEU A 289 -16.60 6.14 20.65
C LEU A 289 -17.04 7.49 20.05
N PRO A 290 -17.01 8.59 20.84
CA PRO A 290 -17.35 9.91 20.34
C PRO A 290 -16.34 10.40 19.29
N THR A 291 -16.83 11.19 18.34
CA THR A 291 -16.05 11.69 17.19
C THR A 291 -15.15 12.88 17.50
N TYR A 292 -15.33 13.52 18.65
CA TYR A 292 -14.48 14.63 19.12
C TYR A 292 -13.21 14.11 19.82
N PHE A 293 -12.23 14.99 20.02
CA PHE A 293 -11.01 14.65 20.73
C PHE A 293 -11.31 14.33 22.20
N CYS A 294 -11.08 13.08 22.60
CA CYS A 294 -11.34 12.60 23.95
C CYS A 294 -10.30 11.57 24.38
N TRP A 295 -10.14 11.40 25.70
CA TRP A 295 -9.19 10.45 26.26
C TRP A 295 -9.46 9.00 25.82
N GLN A 296 -10.73 8.61 25.66
CA GLN A 296 -11.11 7.26 25.18
C GLN A 296 -10.58 6.99 23.77
N ARG A 297 -10.61 8.01 22.91
CA ARG A 297 -10.08 7.94 21.55
C ARG A 297 -8.56 7.86 21.55
N CYS A 298 -7.89 8.66 22.38
CA CYS A 298 -6.44 8.59 22.56
C CYS A 298 -6.00 7.19 23.01
N VAL A 299 -6.67 6.61 24.03
CA VAL A 299 -6.39 5.25 24.51
C VAL A 299 -6.61 4.22 23.41
N CYS A 300 -7.74 4.26 22.70
CA CYS A 300 -8.03 3.33 21.61
C CYS A 300 -6.94 3.38 20.53
N ARG A 301 -6.56 4.58 20.08
CA ARG A 301 -5.49 4.77 19.08
C ARG A 301 -4.14 4.28 19.59
N SER A 302 -3.77 4.64 20.82
CA SER A 302 -2.53 4.17 21.45
C SER A 302 -2.46 2.66 21.50
N VAL A 303 -3.54 1.97 21.90
CA VAL A 303 -3.57 0.50 21.92
C VAL A 303 -3.32 -0.08 20.53
N ILE A 304 -3.96 0.47 19.48
CA ILE A 304 -3.76 -0.03 18.11
C ILE A 304 -2.32 0.18 17.63
N VAL A 305 -1.71 1.36 17.88
CA VAL A 305 -0.31 1.61 17.50
C VAL A 305 0.62 0.65 18.24
N TRP A 306 0.42 0.44 19.54
CA TRP A 306 1.27 -0.48 20.31
C TRP A 306 1.09 -1.95 19.89
N LEU A 307 -0.10 -2.35 19.44
CA LEU A 307 -0.28 -3.66 18.80
C LEU A 307 0.52 -3.78 17.49
N GLN A 308 0.64 -2.71 16.70
CA GLN A 308 1.51 -2.70 15.53
C GLN A 308 2.98 -2.81 15.91
N VAL A 309 3.41 -2.03 16.91
CA VAL A 309 4.78 -2.07 17.45
C VAL A 309 5.15 -3.49 17.89
N LEU A 310 4.26 -4.19 18.61
CA LEU A 310 4.51 -5.58 19.02
C LEU A 310 4.71 -6.52 17.82
N ILE A 311 3.96 -6.33 16.74
CA ILE A 311 4.11 -7.13 15.52
C ILE A 311 5.44 -6.78 14.82
N CYS A 312 5.81 -5.49 14.78
CA CYS A 312 7.09 -5.05 14.23
C CYS A 312 8.30 -5.60 15.03
N LEU A 313 8.16 -5.75 16.36
CA LEU A 313 9.19 -6.38 17.20
C LEU A 313 9.25 -7.90 17.00
N ALA A 314 8.10 -8.54 16.78
CA ALA A 314 8.05 -9.98 16.50
C ALA A 314 8.66 -10.34 15.15
N ILE A 315 8.42 -9.52 14.12
CA ILE A 315 8.87 -9.74 12.75
C ILE A 315 9.50 -8.43 12.23
N PRO A 316 10.79 -8.17 12.50
CA PRO A 316 11.47 -6.94 12.07
C PRO A 316 11.84 -6.92 10.58
N ASP A 317 11.39 -7.90 9.80
CA ASP A 317 11.52 -7.93 8.34
C ASP A 317 10.25 -7.33 7.69
N PHE A 318 10.39 -6.13 7.15
CA PHE A 318 9.28 -5.44 6.49
C PHE A 318 8.80 -6.17 5.22
N SER A 319 9.68 -6.88 4.51
CA SER A 319 9.33 -7.59 3.28
C SER A 319 8.42 -8.79 3.54
N LEU A 320 8.61 -9.50 4.65
CA LEU A 320 7.69 -10.58 5.05
C LEU A 320 6.27 -10.06 5.30
N ILE A 321 6.14 -8.97 6.06
CA ILE A 321 4.84 -8.33 6.32
C ILE A 321 4.24 -7.80 5.02
N LEU A 322 5.03 -7.12 4.21
CA LEU A 322 4.63 -6.54 2.93
C LEU A 322 4.11 -7.62 1.99
N ASN A 323 4.80 -8.75 1.85
CA ASN A 323 4.42 -9.87 0.98
C ASN A 323 3.14 -10.54 1.47
N LEU A 324 3.00 -10.76 2.77
CA LEU A 324 1.79 -11.32 3.37
C LEU A 324 0.57 -10.43 3.10
N ILE A 325 0.69 -9.14 3.36
CA ILE A 325 -0.41 -8.17 3.21
C ILE A 325 -0.74 -7.91 1.74
N GLY A 326 0.30 -7.82 0.89
CA GLY A 326 0.21 -7.69 -0.56
C GLY A 326 -0.54 -8.85 -1.19
N GLY A 327 -0.11 -10.08 -0.91
CA GLY A 327 -0.72 -11.32 -1.43
C GLY A 327 -2.15 -11.55 -0.93
N SER A 328 -2.47 -11.12 0.30
CA SER A 328 -3.77 -11.39 0.93
C SER A 328 -4.76 -10.24 0.75
N THR A 329 -4.93 -9.40 1.77
CA THR A 329 -6.03 -8.46 1.87
C THR A 329 -5.91 -7.29 0.90
N MET A 330 -4.68 -6.83 0.56
CA MET A 330 -4.50 -5.80 -0.47
C MET A 330 -4.94 -6.28 -1.85
N THR A 331 -4.67 -7.55 -2.17
CA THR A 331 -5.14 -8.20 -3.41
C THR A 331 -6.65 -8.31 -3.43
N ILE A 332 -7.27 -8.71 -2.31
CA ILE A 332 -8.73 -8.74 -2.19
C ILE A 332 -9.32 -7.35 -2.45
N CYS A 333 -8.77 -6.30 -1.81
CA CYS A 333 -9.27 -4.94 -1.92
C CYS A 333 -8.98 -4.25 -3.27
N SER A 334 -7.94 -4.65 -4.00
CA SER A 334 -7.50 -3.95 -5.23
C SER A 334 -7.81 -4.71 -6.51
N PHE A 335 -7.77 -6.04 -6.49
CA PHE A 335 -7.98 -6.89 -7.67
C PHE A 335 -9.34 -7.60 -7.66
N ILE A 336 -9.80 -8.06 -6.50
CA ILE A 336 -10.96 -8.98 -6.45
C ILE A 336 -12.26 -8.22 -6.23
N LEU A 337 -12.35 -7.46 -5.14
CA LEU A 337 -13.59 -6.78 -4.75
C LEU A 337 -14.06 -5.73 -5.76
N PRO A 338 -13.22 -4.83 -6.30
CA PRO A 338 -13.72 -3.78 -7.18
C PRO A 338 -14.36 -4.30 -8.47
N PRO A 339 -13.76 -5.24 -9.22
CA PRO A 339 -14.40 -5.84 -10.40
C PRO A 339 -15.71 -6.55 -10.08
N LEU A 340 -15.76 -7.33 -8.98
CA LEU A 340 -16.97 -8.05 -8.58
C LEU A 340 -18.10 -7.09 -8.18
N MET A 341 -17.79 -6.05 -7.39
CA MET A 341 -18.75 -5.01 -7.01
C MET A 341 -19.28 -4.28 -8.25
N TYR A 342 -18.40 -3.92 -9.19
CA TYR A 342 -18.80 -3.26 -10.43
C TYR A 342 -19.73 -4.11 -11.27
N MET A 343 -19.38 -5.38 -11.50
CA MET A 343 -20.22 -6.30 -12.27
C MET A 343 -21.60 -6.47 -11.63
N LYS A 344 -21.63 -6.64 -10.30
CA LYS A 344 -22.86 -6.80 -9.54
C LYS A 344 -23.74 -5.54 -9.57
N LEU A 345 -23.17 -4.36 -9.34
CA LEU A 345 -23.90 -3.10 -9.34
C LEU A 345 -24.40 -2.74 -10.74
N ALA A 346 -23.58 -2.92 -11.78
CA ALA A 346 -23.98 -2.68 -13.16
C ALA A 346 -25.15 -3.59 -13.59
N SER A 347 -25.19 -4.84 -13.12
CA SER A 347 -26.25 -5.79 -13.45
C SER A 347 -27.50 -5.67 -12.57
N SER A 348 -27.40 -5.21 -11.32
CA SER A 348 -28.48 -5.37 -10.32
C SER A 348 -29.29 -4.09 -10.04
N GLY A 349 -29.37 -3.15 -10.99
CA GLY A 349 -30.12 -1.90 -10.85
C GLY A 349 -31.51 -1.90 -11.51
N PRO A 350 -32.32 -0.85 -11.23
CA PRO A 350 -33.50 -0.50 -12.03
C PRO A 350 -33.19 -0.50 -13.53
N LYS A 351 -34.17 -0.86 -14.39
CA LYS A 351 -33.94 -0.98 -15.84
C LYS A 351 -33.29 0.27 -16.46
N GLU A 352 -33.61 1.45 -15.95
CA GLU A 352 -33.13 2.76 -16.43
C GLU A 352 -31.65 3.02 -16.10
N THR A 353 -31.17 2.58 -14.94
CA THR A 353 -29.76 2.80 -14.50
C THR A 353 -28.90 1.54 -14.69
N ARG A 354 -29.40 0.56 -15.45
CA ARG A 354 -28.70 -0.70 -15.71
C ARG A 354 -27.68 -0.49 -16.82
N ARG A 355 -26.41 -0.77 -16.51
CA ARG A 355 -25.31 -0.58 -17.47
C ARG A 355 -24.97 -1.89 -18.16
N LYS A 356 -25.05 -1.93 -19.50
CA LYS A 356 -24.56 -3.06 -20.29
C LYS A 356 -23.04 -3.01 -20.30
N ILE A 357 -22.40 -3.98 -19.66
CA ILE A 357 -20.94 -4.14 -19.70
C ILE A 357 -20.58 -4.85 -21.00
N ALA A 358 -19.72 -4.22 -21.81
CA ALA A 358 -19.18 -4.84 -23.02
C ALA A 358 -18.45 -6.16 -22.70
N LEU A 359 -18.51 -7.12 -23.63
CA LEU A 359 -17.95 -8.46 -23.40
C LEU A 359 -16.45 -8.43 -23.07
N TRP A 360 -15.66 -7.66 -23.82
CA TRP A 360 -14.22 -7.51 -23.59
C TRP A 360 -13.91 -6.99 -22.17
N MET A 361 -14.71 -6.05 -21.67
CA MET A 361 -14.55 -5.51 -20.31
C MET A 361 -14.89 -6.58 -19.27
N LYS A 362 -15.95 -7.37 -19.46
CA LYS A 362 -16.26 -8.49 -18.56
C LYS A 362 -15.11 -9.49 -18.50
N VAL A 363 -14.55 -9.85 -19.65
CA VAL A 363 -13.39 -10.77 -19.74
C VAL A 363 -12.19 -10.19 -18.98
N ALA A 364 -11.85 -8.91 -19.22
CA ALA A 364 -10.76 -8.25 -18.50
C ALA A 364 -10.97 -8.25 -16.98
N LEU A 365 -12.19 -7.96 -16.51
CA LEU A 365 -12.53 -7.98 -15.08
C LEU A 365 -12.41 -9.38 -14.45
N ILE A 366 -12.85 -10.42 -15.16
CA ILE A 366 -12.70 -11.81 -14.71
C ILE A 366 -11.23 -12.20 -14.67
N GLN A 367 -10.44 -11.82 -15.67
CA GLN A 367 -9.00 -12.07 -15.69
C GLN A 367 -8.29 -11.43 -14.49
N ILE A 368 -8.60 -10.18 -14.17
CA ILE A 368 -8.06 -9.49 -12.98
C ILE A 368 -8.39 -10.27 -11.71
N VAL A 369 -9.64 -10.70 -11.54
CA VAL A 369 -10.07 -11.48 -10.37
C VAL A 369 -9.32 -12.80 -10.30
N THR A 370 -9.17 -13.52 -11.40
CA THR A 370 -8.49 -14.82 -11.44
C THR A 370 -6.99 -14.69 -11.16
N VAL A 371 -6.31 -13.73 -11.79
CA VAL A 371 -4.88 -13.46 -11.58
C VAL A 371 -4.63 -13.03 -10.12
N GLY A 372 -5.46 -12.12 -9.59
CA GLY A 372 -5.41 -11.72 -8.20
C GLY A 372 -5.65 -12.89 -7.24
N ALA A 373 -6.70 -13.70 -7.46
CA ALA A 373 -7.03 -14.81 -6.57
C ALA A 373 -5.96 -15.90 -6.53
N ILE A 374 -5.49 -16.37 -7.70
CA ILE A 374 -4.49 -17.44 -7.77
C ILE A 374 -3.15 -16.94 -7.25
N GLY A 375 -2.65 -15.83 -7.79
CA GLY A 375 -1.34 -15.32 -7.41
C GLY A 375 -1.30 -14.81 -5.97
N GLY A 376 -2.38 -14.17 -5.51
CA GLY A 376 -2.52 -13.73 -4.12
C GLY A 376 -2.55 -14.91 -3.15
N ALA A 377 -3.26 -16.00 -3.47
CA ALA A 377 -3.25 -17.20 -2.63
C ALA A 377 -1.87 -17.85 -2.54
N VAL A 378 -1.19 -18.04 -3.68
CA VAL A 378 0.16 -18.63 -3.73
C VAL A 378 1.17 -17.75 -2.97
N SER A 379 1.10 -16.44 -3.15
CA SER A 379 1.95 -15.47 -2.45
C SER A 379 1.71 -15.48 -0.94
N THR A 380 0.44 -15.46 -0.51
CA THR A 380 0.05 -15.51 0.90
C THR A 380 0.56 -16.79 1.57
N LEU A 381 0.35 -17.95 0.94
CA LEU A 381 0.81 -19.23 1.48
C LEU A 381 2.34 -19.25 1.61
N SER A 382 3.06 -18.75 0.60
CA SER A 382 4.52 -18.68 0.63
C SER A 382 5.02 -17.75 1.73
N ALA A 383 4.38 -16.60 1.92
CA ALA A 383 4.71 -15.66 3.00
C ALA A 383 4.47 -16.26 4.39
N ILE A 384 3.34 -16.96 4.60
CA ILE A 384 3.05 -17.66 5.86
C ILE A 384 4.11 -18.73 6.14
N VAL A 385 4.44 -19.55 5.15
CA VAL A 385 5.45 -20.60 5.30
C VAL A 385 6.81 -20.01 5.66
N GLN A 386 7.18 -18.85 5.13
CA GLN A 386 8.42 -18.18 5.50
C GLN A 386 8.38 -17.62 6.91
N ILE A 387 7.31 -16.91 7.28
CA ILE A 387 7.16 -16.36 8.64
C ILE A 387 7.23 -17.47 9.69
N VAL A 388 6.64 -18.63 9.44
CA VAL A 388 6.68 -19.78 10.37
C VAL A 388 8.08 -20.41 10.44
N LYS A 389 8.86 -20.32 9.37
CA LYS A 389 10.24 -20.84 9.32
C LYS A 389 11.27 -19.88 9.90
N THR A 390 10.95 -18.59 10.01
CA THR A 390 11.83 -17.60 10.63
C THR A 390 12.00 -17.94 12.11
N PRO A 391 13.23 -18.21 12.57
CA PRO A 391 13.48 -18.56 13.96
C PRO A 391 13.20 -17.35 14.87
N PHE A 392 12.75 -17.63 16.11
CA PHE A 392 12.46 -16.58 17.09
C PHE A 392 13.70 -15.75 17.48
N SER A 393 14.91 -16.29 17.24
CA SER A 393 16.18 -15.57 17.39
C SER A 393 16.25 -14.27 16.58
N ASP A 394 15.50 -14.20 15.49
CA ASP A 394 15.51 -13.05 14.57
C ASP A 394 14.52 -11.97 15.02
N SER A 395 13.80 -12.18 16.13
CA SER A 395 12.89 -11.21 16.71
C SER A 395 13.63 -10.22 17.61
N CYS A 396 13.13 -8.98 17.65
CA CYS A 396 13.65 -7.94 18.52
C CYS A 396 13.47 -8.23 20.02
N PHE A 397 12.65 -9.22 20.39
CA PHE A 397 12.46 -9.59 21.79
C PHE A 397 13.73 -10.17 22.43
N VAL A 398 14.64 -10.72 21.62
CA VAL A 398 15.90 -11.27 22.10
C VAL A 398 16.86 -10.15 22.52
N ASP A 399 16.83 -9.00 21.85
CA ASP A 399 17.68 -7.84 22.19
C ASP A 399 17.35 -7.24 23.57
N PHE A 400 16.15 -7.52 24.09
CA PHE A 400 15.66 -7.01 25.38
C PHE A 400 15.62 -8.08 26.49
N ALA A 401 16.03 -9.32 26.19
CA ALA A 401 16.10 -10.43 27.14
C ALA A 401 17.51 -10.55 27.72
#